data_AF-A0A535KEZ8-F1
#
_entry.id   AF-A0A535KEZ8-F1
#
_cell.length_a   1.000
_cell.length_b   1.000
_cell.length_c   1.000
_cell.angle_alpha   90.00
_cell.angle_beta   90.00
_cell.angle_gamma   90.00
#
_symmetry.space_group_name_H-M   'P 1'
#
loop_
_entity.id
_entity.type
_entity.pdbx_description
1 polymer ?
#
loop_
_entity_poly.entity_id
_entity_poly.type
_entity_poly.pdbx_seq_one_letter_code
_entity_poly.pdbx_strand_id
1 'polypeptide(L)'
;MWTRRPASLAAVVGEEEDSAGTRAFVGRGAHADMAVLSEPTAMQLVVSNRGLLNFRVIVTGAAAHASAPALGRNAIIAAAALVLELRAVNDELARRAHEVFGPPSLTV
;
A
#
# COMPACT_ATOMS: atom_id res chain seq x y z
N MET A 1 36.37 -3.41 -21.10
CA MET A 1 35.66 -4.06 -22.23
C MET A 1 34.23 -4.30 -21.79
N TRP A 2 33.24 -3.57 -22.32
CA TRP A 2 31.83 -3.77 -21.95
C TRP A 2 31.31 -5.00 -22.67
N THR A 3 31.04 -6.08 -21.93
CA THR A 3 30.40 -7.27 -22.51
C THR A 3 28.93 -6.95 -22.77
N ARG A 4 28.45 -7.24 -23.98
CA ARG A 4 27.02 -7.12 -24.31
C ARG A 4 26.24 -8.13 -23.48
N ARG A 5 25.51 -7.66 -22.48
CA ARG A 5 24.53 -8.46 -21.74
C ARG A 5 23.15 -8.31 -22.41
N PRO A 6 22.32 -9.36 -22.40
CA PRO A 6 20.94 -9.26 -22.87
C PRO A 6 20.17 -8.26 -22.00
N ALA A 7 19.29 -7.49 -22.62
CA ALA A 7 18.39 -6.57 -21.95
C ALA A 7 16.95 -6.83 -22.41
N SER A 8 15.99 -6.64 -21.52
CA SER A 8 14.56 -6.75 -21.79
C SER A 8 13.88 -5.45 -21.40
N LEU A 9 12.92 -5.01 -22.22
CA LEU A 9 12.04 -3.88 -21.91
C LEU A 9 10.66 -4.44 -21.57
N ALA A 10 10.13 -4.08 -20.42
CA ALA A 10 8.77 -4.44 -20.00
C ALA A 10 7.95 -3.16 -19.82
N ALA A 11 6.93 -2.98 -20.66
CA ALA A 11 5.90 -1.97 -20.49
C ALA A 11 4.66 -2.67 -19.90
N VAL A 12 4.38 -2.42 -18.63
CA VAL A 12 3.41 -3.17 -17.82
C VAL A 12 2.28 -2.27 -17.34
N VAL A 13 1.12 -2.87 -17.07
CA VAL A 13 -0.09 -2.17 -16.60
C VAL A 13 -0.34 -2.38 -15.11
N GLY A 14 -1.10 -1.47 -14.50
CA GLY A 14 -1.66 -1.64 -13.16
C GLY A 14 -0.68 -1.36 -12.00
N GLU A 15 0.43 -0.67 -12.24
CA GLU A 15 1.44 -0.36 -11.21
C GLU A 15 0.79 0.31 -9.97
N GLU A 16 -0.04 1.33 -10.19
CA GLU A 16 -0.73 2.13 -9.16
C GLU A 16 -1.86 1.41 -8.41
N GLU A 17 -2.20 0.17 -8.77
CA GLU A 17 -3.35 -0.56 -8.21
C GLU A 17 -2.90 -1.86 -7.52
N ASP A 18 -2.49 -2.84 -8.31
CA ASP A 18 -2.16 -4.19 -7.84
C ASP A 18 -0.87 -4.76 -8.47
N SER A 19 -0.20 -3.95 -9.29
CA SER A 19 0.96 -4.33 -10.09
C SER A 19 0.72 -5.57 -10.97
N ALA A 20 -0.50 -5.79 -11.46
CA ALA A 20 -0.88 -7.00 -12.21
C ALA A 20 0.07 -7.31 -13.38
N GLY A 21 0.48 -6.31 -14.15
CA GLY A 21 1.39 -6.49 -15.29
C GLY A 21 2.78 -6.97 -14.86
N THR A 22 3.38 -6.32 -13.87
CA THR A 22 4.70 -6.72 -13.32
C THR A 22 4.63 -8.11 -12.70
N ARG A 23 3.58 -8.40 -11.92
CA ARG A 23 3.37 -9.72 -11.31
C ARG A 23 3.23 -10.81 -12.36
N ALA A 24 2.47 -10.57 -13.42
CA ALA A 24 2.31 -11.51 -14.52
C ALA A 24 3.63 -11.70 -15.30
N PHE A 25 4.39 -10.64 -15.53
CA PHE A 25 5.69 -10.70 -16.20
C PHE A 25 6.69 -11.56 -15.42
N VAL A 26 6.85 -11.29 -14.11
CA VAL A 26 7.70 -12.10 -13.23
C VAL A 26 7.18 -13.53 -13.11
N GLY A 27 5.87 -13.71 -12.95
CA GLY A 27 5.23 -15.03 -12.84
C GLY A 27 5.37 -15.91 -14.09
N ARG A 28 5.67 -15.33 -15.26
CA ARG A 28 5.98 -16.05 -16.50
C ARG A 28 7.46 -16.44 -16.63
N GLY A 29 8.27 -16.21 -15.60
CA GLY A 29 9.68 -16.60 -15.56
C GLY A 29 10.65 -15.51 -16.03
N ALA A 30 10.22 -14.24 -16.09
CA ALA A 30 11.13 -13.15 -16.35
C ALA A 30 12.22 -13.08 -15.27
N HIS A 31 13.48 -12.98 -15.70
CA HIS A 31 14.65 -12.95 -14.82
C HIS A 31 15.71 -12.00 -15.38
N ALA A 32 16.35 -11.22 -14.51
CA ALA A 32 17.43 -10.30 -14.85
C ALA A 32 18.37 -10.12 -13.65
N ASP A 33 19.64 -9.78 -13.90
CA ASP A 33 20.60 -9.45 -12.83
C ASP A 33 20.25 -8.13 -12.12
N MET A 34 19.54 -7.23 -12.80
CA MET A 34 19.15 -5.90 -12.33
C MET A 34 17.90 -5.43 -13.07
N ALA A 35 17.08 -4.62 -12.40
CA ALA A 35 15.98 -3.88 -13.01
C ALA A 35 16.19 -2.37 -12.82
N VAL A 36 15.79 -1.59 -13.82
CA VAL A 36 15.76 -0.12 -13.76
C VAL A 36 14.32 0.31 -14.02
N LEU A 37 13.72 1.02 -13.08
CA LEU A 37 12.39 1.59 -13.21
C LEU A 37 12.56 3.05 -13.63
N SER A 38 11.86 3.46 -14.69
CA SER A 38 11.95 4.82 -15.26
C SER A 38 11.03 5.81 -14.54
N GLU A 39 11.06 5.80 -13.22
CA GLU A 39 10.27 6.71 -12.39
C GLU A 39 10.68 8.17 -12.59
N PRO A 40 9.79 9.15 -12.33
CA PRO A 40 10.07 10.58 -12.51
C PRO A 40 10.99 11.13 -11.40
N THR A 41 12.19 10.59 -11.26
CA THR A 41 13.18 10.94 -10.21
C THR A 41 14.06 12.13 -10.57
N ALA A 42 13.72 12.89 -11.61
CA ALA A 42 14.55 13.99 -12.13
C ALA A 42 16.01 13.58 -12.41
N MET A 43 16.18 12.39 -13.01
CA MET A 43 17.48 11.77 -13.31
C MET A 43 18.35 11.45 -12.07
N GLN A 44 17.75 11.43 -10.87
CA GLN A 44 18.42 11.01 -9.65
C GLN A 44 18.29 9.50 -9.46
N LEU A 45 19.36 8.88 -8.96
CA LEU A 45 19.35 7.46 -8.62
C LEU A 45 18.59 7.26 -7.31
N VAL A 46 17.49 6.49 -7.36
CA VAL A 46 16.73 6.05 -6.19
C VAL A 46 16.88 4.54 -6.06
N VAL A 47 17.56 4.09 -5.02
CA VAL A 47 17.86 2.65 -4.78
C VAL A 47 16.95 2.00 -3.73
N SER A 48 16.01 2.77 -3.17
CA SER A 48 15.14 2.30 -2.10
C SER A 48 13.85 3.12 -2.04
N ASN A 49 12.77 2.50 -1.58
CA ASN A 49 11.47 3.14 -1.37
C ASN A 49 10.84 2.65 -0.04
N ARG A 50 9.77 3.32 0.40
CA ARG A 50 8.96 2.84 1.53
C ARG A 50 8.12 1.64 1.08
N GLY A 51 7.92 0.69 1.97
CA GLY A 51 6.91 -0.35 1.79
C GLY A 51 5.49 0.23 1.86
N LEU A 52 4.53 -0.54 1.34
CA LEU A 52 3.11 -0.23 1.38
C LEU A 52 2.33 -1.45 1.88
N LEU A 53 1.36 -1.22 2.76
CA LEU A 53 0.39 -2.22 3.19
C LEU A 53 -1.02 -1.62 3.09
N ASN A 54 -1.82 -2.17 2.19
CA ASN A 54 -3.24 -1.85 2.07
C ASN A 54 -4.07 -2.97 2.68
N PHE A 55 -5.05 -2.62 3.51
CA PHE A 55 -6.00 -3.56 4.11
C PHE A 55 -7.42 -3.01 4.06
N ARG A 56 -8.40 -3.93 4.04
CA ARG A 56 -9.83 -3.61 4.06
C ARG A 56 -10.43 -4.05 5.38
N VAL A 57 -11.04 -3.13 6.11
CA VAL A 57 -11.82 -3.44 7.32
C VAL A 57 -13.31 -3.40 7.00
N ILE A 58 -14.03 -4.45 7.37
CA ILE A 58 -15.48 -4.56 7.20
C ILE A 58 -16.10 -4.52 8.59
N VAL A 59 -16.91 -3.49 8.86
CA VAL A 59 -17.65 -3.35 10.11
C VAL A 59 -19.11 -3.75 9.88
N THR A 60 -19.54 -4.83 10.54
CA THR A 60 -20.89 -5.36 10.40
C THR A 60 -21.72 -5.03 11.63
N GLY A 61 -22.91 -4.46 11.40
CA GLY A 61 -23.87 -4.11 12.43
C GLY A 61 -25.07 -5.06 12.48
N ALA A 62 -26.11 -4.66 13.21
CA ALA A 62 -27.40 -5.33 13.24
C ALA A 62 -28.49 -4.28 13.03
N ALA A 63 -29.33 -4.47 12.02
CA ALA A 63 -30.40 -3.53 11.71
C ALA A 63 -31.51 -3.59 12.77
N ALA A 64 -32.12 -2.43 13.04
CA ALA A 64 -33.29 -2.31 13.89
C ALA A 64 -34.16 -1.15 13.39
N HIS A 65 -35.41 -1.11 13.84
CA HIS A 65 -36.29 0.02 13.57
C HIS A 65 -35.68 1.31 14.13
N ALA A 66 -35.74 2.41 13.39
CA ALA A 66 -35.07 3.67 13.77
C ALA A 66 -35.59 4.24 15.10
N SER A 67 -36.84 3.97 15.48
CA SER A 67 -37.41 4.37 16.77
C SER A 67 -37.02 3.46 17.94
N ALA A 68 -36.36 2.33 17.69
CA ALA A 68 -35.89 1.37 18.71
C ALA A 68 -34.39 1.05 18.52
N PRO A 69 -33.49 2.05 18.51
CA PRO A 69 -32.07 1.87 18.18
C PRO A 69 -31.34 0.93 19.15
N ALA A 70 -31.83 0.80 20.39
CA ALA A 70 -31.29 -0.10 21.39
C ALA A 70 -31.38 -1.60 21.00
N LEU A 71 -32.23 -1.95 20.04
CA LEU A 71 -32.34 -3.32 19.51
C LEU A 71 -31.33 -3.62 18.39
N GLY A 72 -30.63 -2.59 17.89
CA GLY A 72 -29.68 -2.70 16.79
C GLY A 72 -28.22 -2.52 17.22
N ARG A 73 -27.31 -2.64 16.24
CA ARG A 73 -25.88 -2.29 16.36
C ARG A 73 -25.50 -1.45 15.16
N ASN A 74 -25.17 -0.19 15.38
CA ASN A 74 -24.86 0.74 14.30
C ASN A 74 -23.41 0.56 13.82
N ALA A 75 -23.23 -0.03 12.64
CA ALA A 75 -21.93 -0.24 12.02
C ALA A 75 -21.16 1.08 11.76
N ILE A 76 -21.86 2.17 11.45
CA ILE A 76 -21.24 3.47 11.15
C ILE A 76 -20.62 4.05 12.42
N ILE A 77 -21.31 3.98 13.56
CA ILE A 77 -20.77 4.46 14.84
C ILE A 77 -19.55 3.62 15.25
N ALA A 78 -19.61 2.30 15.09
CA ALA A 78 -18.47 1.43 15.36
C ALA A 78 -17.29 1.71 14.41
N ALA A 79 -17.54 1.94 13.13
CA ALA A 79 -16.51 2.31 12.16
C ALA A 79 -15.88 3.68 12.48
N ALA A 80 -16.68 4.67 12.89
CA ALA A 80 -16.16 5.97 13.31
C ALA A 80 -15.24 5.86 14.54
N ALA A 81 -15.59 5.01 15.51
CA ALA A 81 -14.72 4.72 16.66
C ALA A 81 -13.41 4.05 16.20
N LEU A 82 -13.49 3.07 15.29
CA LEU A 82 -12.31 2.41 14.73
C LEU A 82 -11.37 3.38 14.02
N VAL A 83 -11.89 4.36 13.27
CA VAL A 83 -11.06 5.39 12.61
C VAL A 83 -10.22 6.17 13.64
N LEU A 84 -10.79 6.48 14.81
CA LEU A 84 -10.07 7.17 15.87
C LEU A 84 -8.95 6.30 16.47
N GLU A 85 -9.19 5.00 16.64
CA GLU A 85 -8.17 4.06 17.09
C GLU A 85 -7.03 3.92 16.06
N LEU A 86 -7.37 3.86 14.77
CA LEU A 86 -6.37 3.83 13.68
C LEU A 86 -5.53 5.12 13.64
N ARG A 87 -6.12 6.28 13.95
CA ARG A 87 -5.36 7.51 14.13
C ARG A 87 -4.38 7.41 15.30
N ALA A 88 -4.79 6.84 16.43
CA ALA A 88 -3.88 6.61 17.56
C ALA A 88 -2.72 5.67 17.19
N VAL A 89 -2.99 4.64 16.37
CA VAL A 89 -1.94 3.76 15.80
C VAL A 89 -0.99 4.56 14.90
N ASN A 90 -1.49 5.45 14.06
CA ASN A 90 -0.64 6.34 13.26
C ASN A 90 0.27 7.21 14.14
N ASP A 91 -0.25 7.76 15.24
CA ASP A 91 0.54 8.56 16.19
C ASP A 91 1.60 7.72 16.91
N GLU A 92 1.36 6.42 17.12
CA GLU A 92 2.39 5.49 17.60
C GLU A 92 3.46 5.21 16.56
N LEU A 93 3.04 4.90 15.33
CA LEU A 93 3.93 4.65 14.21
C LEU A 93 4.85 5.84 13.95
N ALA A 94 4.35 7.07 14.12
CA ALA A 94 5.11 8.30 13.98
C ALA A 94 6.33 8.39 14.92
N ARG A 95 6.35 7.63 16.03
CA ARG A 95 7.50 7.58 16.96
C ARG A 95 8.63 6.67 16.48
N ARG A 96 8.43 5.89 15.42
CA ARG A 96 9.40 4.92 14.90
C ARG A 96 10.01 5.42 13.58
N ALA A 97 10.86 6.42 13.65
CA ALA A 97 11.50 6.98 12.46
C ALA A 97 12.58 6.07 11.88
N HIS A 98 12.51 5.80 10.57
CA HIS A 98 13.60 5.22 9.81
C HIS A 98 14.59 6.32 9.40
N GLU A 99 15.89 6.03 9.44
CA GLU A 99 16.96 7.00 9.16
C GLU A 99 16.80 7.70 7.80
N VAL A 100 16.43 6.94 6.77
CA VAL A 100 16.31 7.45 5.39
C VAL A 100 14.90 7.95 5.04
N PHE A 101 13.86 7.33 5.60
CA PHE A 101 12.47 7.54 5.14
C PHE A 101 11.60 8.31 6.13
N GLY A 102 12.14 8.63 7.30
CA GLY A 102 11.37 9.22 8.39
C GLY A 102 10.36 8.22 8.96
N PRO A 103 9.33 8.73 9.66
CA PRO A 103 8.31 7.90 10.26
C PRO A 103 7.40 7.22 9.21
N PRO A 104 6.92 6.00 9.48
CA PRO A 104 5.81 5.43 8.74
C PRO A 104 4.52 6.23 8.98
N SER A 105 3.61 6.15 8.01
CA SER A 105 2.30 6.78 8.05
C SER A 105 1.20 5.76 7.79
N LEU A 106 0.07 5.92 8.46
CA LEU A 106 -1.17 5.18 8.23
C LEU A 106 -2.29 6.18 7.91
N THR A 107 -3.01 5.92 6.84
CA THR A 107 -4.16 6.72 6.38
C THR A 107 -5.39 5.83 6.33
N VAL A 108 -6.57 6.39 6.65
CA VAL A 108 -7.88 5.72 6.66
C VAL A 108 -8.86 6.49 5.81
#